data_AF-A0A800JN21-F1
#
_entry.id   AF-A0A800JN21-F1
#
_cell.length_a   1.000
_cell.length_b   1.000
_cell.length_c   1.000
_cell.angle_alpha   90.00
_cell.angle_beta   90.00
_cell.angle_gamma   90.00
#
_symmetry.space_group_name_H-M   'P 1'
#
loop_
_entity.id
_entity.type
_entity.pdbx_description
1 polymer ?
#
loop_
_entity_poly.entity_id
_entity_poly.type
_entity_poly.pdbx_seq_one_letter_code
_entity_poly.pdbx_strand_id
1 'polypeptide(L)'
;DYCNGGITSGWEVNGGCGDNNPFWFERLLDDTIYQNKLKCRWEYLRERSFHQDSIFTFIDSMALYLNDAQQRNFQQWNILGNYVWPNYYVGNTYQDELNFFKNWIGDRLIWIDNNIGGNCYEILGCTDPFACNYDPIANTNDGSCNYNSFSYDTLVSNISINWNGLILTTSGDYSVTLYNSVGCDSIANLNFIFNPVSAINDFNNNQKTLIKVVDVLGKETNIQKNCTLYYIFDDGTVEKKIIIE
;
A
#
# COMPACT_ATOMS: atom_id res chain seq x y z
N ASP A 1 30.91 -36.20 17.50
CA ASP A 1 31.13 -35.30 16.37
C ASP A 1 30.24 -35.72 15.20
N TYR A 2 29.03 -35.15 15.14
CA TYR A 2 28.19 -35.28 13.94
C TYR A 2 28.75 -34.32 12.88
N CYS A 3 29.45 -34.87 11.90
CA CYS A 3 29.82 -34.16 10.68
C CYS A 3 30.75 -32.96 10.83
N ASN A 4 31.67 -33.01 11.79
CA ASN A 4 32.57 -31.91 12.11
C ASN A 4 31.82 -30.62 12.48
N GLY A 5 30.59 -30.71 13.01
CA GLY A 5 29.74 -29.55 13.30
C GLY A 5 30.33 -28.59 14.35
N GLY A 6 31.34 -29.02 15.11
CA GLY A 6 32.09 -28.15 16.01
C GLY A 6 33.21 -27.34 15.34
N ILE A 7 33.52 -27.59 14.06
CA ILE A 7 34.45 -26.78 13.28
C ILE A 7 33.74 -25.51 12.82
N THR A 8 34.32 -24.35 13.14
CA THR A 8 33.75 -23.04 12.84
C THR A 8 34.14 -22.53 11.45
N SER A 9 35.07 -23.21 10.76
CA SER A 9 35.54 -22.90 9.42
C SER A 9 34.99 -23.85 8.36
N GLY A 10 34.99 -23.39 7.10
CA GLY A 10 34.50 -24.13 5.95
C GLY A 10 33.01 -23.89 5.67
N TRP A 11 32.59 -24.24 4.45
CA TRP A 11 31.18 -24.23 4.06
C TRP A 11 30.63 -25.64 4.17
N GLU A 12 29.45 -25.77 4.77
CA GLU A 12 28.77 -27.07 4.93
C GLU A 12 28.45 -27.70 3.57
N VAL A 13 28.16 -26.89 2.54
CA VAL A 13 27.96 -27.36 1.16
C VAL A 13 29.17 -28.11 0.60
N ASN A 14 30.38 -27.78 1.09
CA ASN A 14 31.64 -28.43 0.70
C ASN A 14 31.99 -29.62 1.61
N GLY A 15 31.19 -29.86 2.66
CA GLY A 15 31.32 -30.99 3.56
C GLY A 15 30.72 -32.26 2.95
N GLY A 16 31.23 -33.42 3.37
CA GLY A 16 30.71 -34.74 2.96
C GLY A 16 29.67 -35.32 3.92
N CYS A 17 28.93 -34.48 4.63
CA CYS A 17 27.96 -34.92 5.64
C CYS A 17 26.55 -35.00 5.08
N GLY A 18 25.88 -36.14 5.25
CA GLY A 18 24.50 -36.33 4.82
C GLY A 18 24.39 -36.62 3.32
N ASP A 19 23.20 -36.35 2.77
CA ASP A 19 22.92 -36.53 1.34
C ASP A 19 23.60 -35.45 0.49
N ASN A 20 23.64 -35.66 -0.84
CA ASN A 20 24.22 -34.69 -1.76
C ASN A 20 23.54 -33.32 -1.64
N ASN A 21 24.34 -32.28 -1.44
CA ASN A 21 23.86 -30.90 -1.48
C ASN A 21 23.20 -30.56 -2.83
N PRO A 22 22.18 -29.69 -2.85
CA PRO A 22 21.58 -29.28 -4.11
C PRO A 22 22.62 -28.61 -5.02
N PHE A 23 22.74 -29.09 -6.26
CA PHE A 23 23.74 -28.60 -7.24
C PHE A 23 23.70 -27.08 -7.47
N TRP A 24 22.56 -26.45 -7.20
CA TRP A 24 22.35 -25.03 -7.45
C TRP A 24 22.97 -24.14 -6.38
N PHE A 25 23.40 -24.66 -5.22
CA PHE A 25 24.11 -23.85 -4.20
C PHE A 25 25.42 -23.30 -4.77
N GLU A 26 26.26 -24.16 -5.35
CA GLU A 26 27.50 -23.76 -5.99
C GLU A 26 27.22 -22.87 -7.22
N ARG A 27 26.19 -23.21 -8.01
CA ARG A 27 25.82 -22.44 -9.20
C ARG A 27 25.33 -21.01 -8.88
N LEU A 28 24.67 -20.79 -7.75
CA LEU A 28 24.30 -19.44 -7.29
C LEU A 28 25.56 -18.62 -6.98
N LEU A 29 26.59 -19.27 -6.42
CA LEU A 29 27.85 -18.61 -6.13
C LEU A 29 28.68 -18.34 -7.40
N ASP A 30 28.38 -18.90 -8.56
CA ASP A 30 29.01 -18.47 -9.83
C ASP A 30 28.49 -17.11 -10.32
N ASP A 31 27.32 -16.67 -9.85
CA ASP A 31 26.70 -15.40 -10.26
C ASP A 31 27.22 -14.23 -9.40
N THR A 32 27.92 -13.28 -10.05
CA THR A 32 28.50 -12.11 -9.36
C THR A 32 27.44 -11.18 -8.76
N ILE A 33 26.26 -11.06 -9.38
CA ILE A 33 25.15 -10.25 -8.85
C ILE A 33 24.62 -10.89 -7.57
N TYR A 34 24.45 -12.21 -7.58
CA TYR A 34 24.03 -12.96 -6.40
C TYR A 34 25.06 -12.83 -5.26
N GLN A 35 26.35 -13.03 -5.54
CA GLN A 35 27.40 -12.88 -4.54
C GLN A 35 27.39 -11.48 -3.89
N ASN A 36 27.27 -10.42 -4.69
CA ASN A 36 27.24 -9.05 -4.17
C ASN A 36 25.97 -8.80 -3.31
N LYS A 37 24.80 -9.27 -3.76
CA LYS A 37 23.56 -9.18 -2.97
C LYS A 37 23.65 -9.97 -1.66
N LEU A 38 24.26 -11.15 -1.70
CA LEU A 38 24.51 -11.98 -0.52
C LEU A 38 25.46 -11.28 0.46
N LYS A 39 26.58 -10.71 -0.02
CA LYS A 39 27.52 -9.93 0.79
C LYS A 39 26.82 -8.75 1.47
N CYS A 40 26.07 -7.94 0.71
CA CYS A 40 25.32 -6.82 1.29
C CYS A 40 24.30 -7.27 2.34
N ARG A 41 23.59 -8.37 2.09
CA ARG A 41 22.63 -8.90 3.06
C ARG A 41 23.33 -9.34 4.35
N TRP A 42 24.49 -9.99 4.23
CA TRP A 42 25.30 -10.39 5.37
C TRP A 42 25.76 -9.19 6.18
N GLU A 43 26.39 -8.20 5.55
CA GLU A 43 26.86 -6.98 6.22
C GLU A 43 25.71 -6.22 6.90
N TYR A 44 24.57 -6.05 6.21
CA TYR A 44 23.36 -5.44 6.79
C TYR A 44 22.90 -6.14 8.07
N LEU A 45 22.91 -7.48 8.09
CA LEU A 45 22.52 -8.26 9.26
C LEU A 45 23.59 -8.21 10.35
N ARG A 46 24.88 -8.26 9.99
CA ARG A 46 26.02 -8.24 10.92
C ARG A 46 26.14 -6.93 11.70
N GLU A 47 25.70 -5.82 11.12
CA GLU A 47 25.54 -4.54 11.81
C GLU A 47 24.32 -4.46 12.74
N ARG A 48 23.40 -5.43 12.65
CA ARG A 48 22.09 -5.43 13.32
C ARG A 48 21.85 -6.73 14.09
N SER A 49 20.87 -7.51 13.65
CA SER A 49 20.40 -8.70 14.39
C SER A 49 21.45 -9.80 14.51
N PHE A 50 22.42 -9.85 13.60
CA PHE A 50 23.53 -10.80 13.65
C PHE A 50 24.80 -10.18 14.23
N HIS A 51 24.73 -8.99 14.84
CA HIS A 51 25.84 -8.48 15.64
C HIS A 51 26.17 -9.48 16.76
N GLN A 52 27.46 -9.67 17.07
CA GLN A 52 27.88 -10.65 18.09
C GLN A 52 27.17 -10.39 19.42
N ASP A 53 27.16 -9.13 19.88
CA ASP A 53 26.49 -8.75 21.11
C ASP A 53 24.98 -9.00 21.07
N SER A 54 24.33 -8.78 19.92
CA SER A 54 22.89 -9.04 19.77
C SER A 54 22.58 -10.53 19.92
N ILE A 55 23.37 -11.40 19.28
CA ILE A 55 23.23 -12.85 19.41
C ILE A 55 23.56 -13.31 20.84
N PHE A 56 24.64 -12.81 21.43
CA PHE A 56 25.04 -13.20 22.79
C PHE A 56 24.03 -12.73 23.84
N THR A 57 23.49 -11.53 23.70
CA THR A 57 22.40 -11.02 24.54
C THR A 57 21.16 -11.90 24.42
N PHE A 58 20.82 -12.33 23.20
CA PHE A 58 19.71 -13.27 22.99
C PHE A 58 19.97 -14.62 23.69
N ILE A 59 21.17 -15.18 23.53
CA ILE A 59 21.58 -16.42 24.22
C ILE A 59 21.47 -16.27 25.73
N ASP A 60 21.97 -15.17 26.30
CA ASP A 60 21.89 -14.89 27.73
C ASP A 60 20.45 -14.75 28.22
N SER A 61 19.60 -14.07 27.45
CA SER A 61 18.17 -13.94 27.77
C SER A 61 17.47 -15.30 27.80
N MET A 62 17.84 -16.20 26.89
CA MET A 62 17.27 -17.54 26.83
C MET A 62 17.82 -18.44 27.94
N ALA A 63 19.11 -18.35 28.24
CA ALA A 63 19.72 -19.07 29.36
C ALA A 63 19.09 -18.67 30.70
N LEU A 64 18.79 -17.37 30.88
CA LEU A 64 18.08 -16.87 32.05
C LEU A 64 16.65 -17.43 32.11
N TYR A 65 15.91 -17.37 30.99
CA TYR A 65 14.56 -17.92 30.91
C TYR A 65 14.51 -19.42 31.23
N LEU A 66 15.52 -20.18 30.80
CA LEU A 66 15.63 -21.63 30.99
C LEU A 66 16.30 -22.03 32.31
N ASN A 67 16.68 -21.09 33.18
CA ASN A 67 17.54 -21.37 34.35
C ASN A 67 16.98 -22.46 35.27
N ASP A 68 15.68 -22.46 35.56
CA ASP A 68 15.09 -23.48 36.43
C ASP A 68 14.84 -24.80 35.68
N ALA A 69 14.53 -24.72 34.38
CA ALA A 69 14.25 -25.88 33.56
C ALA A 69 15.50 -26.74 33.36
N GLN A 70 16.65 -26.11 33.07
CA GLN A 70 17.91 -26.84 32.88
C GLN A 70 18.36 -27.53 34.18
N GLN A 71 18.16 -26.91 35.35
CA GLN A 71 18.50 -27.54 36.64
C GLN A 71 17.71 -28.83 36.86
N ARG A 72 16.39 -28.79 36.66
CA ARG A 72 15.54 -30.00 36.76
C ARG A 72 15.95 -31.07 35.76
N ASN A 73 16.29 -30.66 34.54
CA ASN A 73 16.76 -31.57 33.50
C ASN A 73 18.02 -32.31 33.93
N PHE A 74 19.07 -31.60 34.38
CA PHE A 74 20.33 -32.25 34.75
C PHE A 74 20.30 -32.93 36.12
N GLN A 75 19.33 -32.59 36.98
CA GLN A 75 19.02 -33.39 38.17
C GLN A 75 18.41 -34.74 37.79
N GLN A 76 17.50 -34.78 36.81
CA GLN A 76 16.88 -36.01 36.33
C GLN A 76 17.84 -36.85 35.48
N TRP A 77 18.61 -36.19 34.61
CA TRP A 77 19.58 -36.81 33.71
C TRP A 77 20.97 -36.21 33.95
N ASN A 78 21.74 -36.84 34.84
CA ASN A 78 23.07 -36.39 35.22
C ASN A 78 24.14 -36.67 34.13
N ILE A 79 24.00 -36.00 32.99
CA ILE A 79 24.85 -36.21 31.81
C ILE A 79 25.94 -35.13 31.63
N LEU A 80 25.94 -34.06 32.43
CA LEU A 80 27.01 -33.06 32.40
C LEU A 80 28.36 -33.72 32.75
N GLY A 81 29.42 -33.31 32.04
CA GLY A 81 30.75 -33.92 32.12
C GLY A 81 30.88 -35.32 31.51
N ASN A 82 29.78 -35.90 31.02
CA ASN A 82 29.78 -37.22 30.40
C ASN A 82 29.53 -37.12 28.90
N TYR A 83 30.30 -37.87 28.13
CA TYR A 83 30.13 -37.90 26.68
C TYR A 83 28.78 -38.53 26.30
N VAL A 84 28.01 -37.80 25.49
CA VAL A 84 26.79 -38.28 24.84
C VAL A 84 26.98 -38.13 23.34
N TRP A 85 26.83 -39.23 22.59
CA TRP A 85 26.90 -39.15 21.14
C TRP A 85 25.71 -38.35 20.59
N PRO A 86 25.91 -37.45 19.60
CA PRO A 86 27.12 -37.19 18.82
C PRO A 86 27.88 -35.90 19.21
N ASN A 87 27.94 -35.53 20.48
CA ASN A 87 28.53 -34.25 20.90
C ASN A 87 29.97 -34.05 20.40
N TYR A 88 30.31 -32.80 20.08
CA TYR A 88 31.66 -32.37 19.71
C TYR A 88 32.46 -31.91 20.93
N TYR A 89 31.82 -31.17 21.82
CA TYR A 89 32.35 -30.70 23.09
C TYR A 89 31.54 -31.30 24.25
N VAL A 90 32.18 -31.48 25.41
CA VAL A 90 31.54 -31.97 26.63
C VAL A 90 31.99 -31.06 27.78
N GLY A 91 31.09 -30.20 28.23
CA GLY A 91 31.27 -29.31 29.37
C GLY A 91 30.98 -30.03 30.69
N ASN A 92 31.71 -29.65 31.76
CA ASN A 92 31.46 -30.20 33.09
C ASN A 92 30.23 -29.56 33.75
N THR A 93 29.86 -28.36 33.32
CA THR A 93 28.71 -27.61 33.81
C THR A 93 27.88 -27.06 32.65
N TYR A 94 26.63 -26.69 32.94
CA TYR A 94 25.79 -25.99 31.96
C TYR A 94 26.42 -24.67 31.48
N GLN A 95 27.16 -23.98 32.36
CA GLN A 95 27.86 -22.75 31.99
C GLN A 95 29.02 -23.01 31.01
N ASP A 96 29.74 -24.13 31.15
CA ASP A 96 30.79 -24.50 30.21
C ASP A 96 30.23 -24.74 28.80
N GLU A 97 29.07 -25.40 28.70
CA GLU A 97 28.36 -25.62 27.43
C GLU A 97 27.91 -24.28 26.79
N LEU A 98 27.38 -23.36 27.59
CA LEU A 98 27.01 -22.02 27.11
C LEU A 98 28.24 -21.23 26.61
N ASN A 99 29.36 -21.32 27.33
CA ASN A 99 30.60 -20.66 26.94
C ASN A 99 31.14 -21.22 25.62
N PHE A 100 31.15 -22.56 25.47
CA PHE A 100 31.52 -23.21 24.23
C PHE A 100 30.61 -22.76 23.08
N PHE A 101 29.29 -22.75 23.28
CA PHE A 101 28.33 -22.35 22.24
C PHE A 101 28.56 -20.89 21.79
N LYS A 102 28.76 -19.96 22.72
CA LYS A 102 29.06 -18.56 22.38
C LYS A 102 30.38 -18.42 21.63
N ASN A 103 31.45 -19.09 22.09
CA ASN A 103 32.75 -19.06 21.41
C ASN A 103 32.63 -19.60 19.99
N TRP A 104 31.94 -20.74 19.82
CA TRP A 104 31.70 -21.33 18.50
C TRP A 104 30.96 -20.35 17.57
N ILE A 105 29.90 -19.69 18.05
CA ILE A 105 29.16 -18.70 17.26
C ILE A 105 30.05 -17.51 16.90
N GLY A 106 30.81 -16.96 17.87
CA GLY A 106 31.71 -15.84 17.64
C GLY A 106 32.77 -16.16 16.57
N ASP A 107 33.47 -17.28 16.73
CA ASP A 107 34.47 -17.76 15.78
C ASP A 107 33.85 -18.02 14.39
N ARG A 108 32.63 -18.55 14.35
CA ARG A 108 31.90 -18.78 13.08
C ARG A 108 31.56 -17.48 12.38
N LEU A 109 31.07 -16.48 13.12
CA LEU A 109 30.78 -15.15 12.56
C LEU A 109 32.05 -14.52 11.97
N ILE A 110 33.16 -14.56 12.71
CA ILE A 110 34.47 -14.07 12.23
C ILE A 110 34.91 -14.81 10.98
N TRP A 111 34.75 -16.14 10.94
CA TRP A 111 35.12 -16.90 9.76
C TRP A 111 34.29 -16.51 8.54
N ILE A 112 32.97 -16.39 8.69
CA ILE A 112 32.09 -15.97 7.58
C ILE A 112 32.44 -14.54 7.13
N ASP A 113 32.65 -13.61 8.06
CA ASP A 113 33.03 -12.22 7.76
C ASP A 113 34.25 -12.16 6.81
N ASN A 114 35.23 -13.05 7.04
CA ASN A 114 36.47 -13.15 6.25
C ASN A 114 36.39 -14.01 4.98
N ASN A 115 35.36 -14.85 4.81
CA ASN A 115 35.30 -15.85 3.74
C ASN A 115 34.07 -15.70 2.83
N ILE A 116 33.10 -14.86 3.20
CA ILE A 116 31.95 -14.55 2.34
C ILE A 116 32.40 -13.66 1.18
N GLY A 117 32.27 -14.20 -0.03
CA GLY A 117 32.64 -13.54 -1.28
C GLY A 117 31.66 -12.44 -1.71
N GLY A 118 31.98 -11.77 -2.81
CA GLY A 118 31.27 -10.60 -3.30
C GLY A 118 31.73 -9.28 -2.68
N ASN A 119 31.33 -8.18 -3.29
CA ASN A 119 31.55 -6.82 -2.80
C ASN A 119 30.20 -6.14 -2.58
N CYS A 120 30.00 -5.53 -1.41
CA CYS A 120 28.82 -4.72 -1.21
C CYS A 120 29.03 -3.32 -1.80
N TYR A 121 28.47 -3.11 -2.99
CA TYR A 121 28.27 -1.77 -3.52
C TYR A 121 26.78 -1.46 -3.49
N GLU A 122 26.42 -0.29 -3.00
CA GLU A 122 25.05 0.19 -3.10
C GLU A 122 24.74 0.50 -4.57
N ILE A 123 23.82 -0.27 -5.15
CA ILE A 123 23.19 0.03 -6.42
C ILE A 123 21.83 0.61 -6.05
N LEU A 124 21.76 1.94 -6.09
CA LEU A 124 20.58 2.72 -5.78
C LEU A 124 19.54 2.57 -6.89
N GLY A 125 18.29 2.34 -6.50
CA GLY A 125 17.14 2.31 -7.40
C GLY A 125 15.92 1.69 -6.72
N CYS A 126 14.80 1.59 -7.44
CA CYS A 126 13.62 0.95 -6.86
C CYS A 126 13.81 -0.57 -6.75
N THR A 127 13.65 -1.11 -5.55
CA THR A 127 13.82 -2.55 -5.28
C THR A 127 12.49 -3.32 -5.18
N ASP A 128 11.35 -2.63 -5.30
CA ASP A 128 10.03 -3.25 -5.25
C ASP A 128 9.63 -3.78 -6.64
N PRO A 129 9.46 -5.11 -6.83
CA PRO A 129 9.05 -5.69 -8.12
C PRO A 129 7.63 -5.29 -8.57
N PHE A 130 6.82 -4.69 -7.70
CA PHE A 130 5.49 -4.17 -8.02
C PHE A 130 5.50 -2.69 -8.40
N ALA A 131 6.62 -1.99 -8.26
CA ALA A 131 6.76 -0.61 -8.74
C ALA A 131 7.08 -0.59 -10.24
N CYS A 132 6.62 0.43 -10.95
CA CYS A 132 6.82 0.48 -12.40
C CYS A 132 8.27 0.71 -12.83
N ASN A 133 9.05 1.37 -11.97
CA ASN A 133 10.47 1.62 -12.20
C ASN A 133 11.34 0.66 -11.40
N TYR A 134 10.84 -0.55 -11.10
CA TYR A 134 11.64 -1.63 -10.53
C TYR A 134 12.95 -1.79 -11.30
N ASP A 135 14.06 -1.68 -10.57
CA ASP A 135 15.39 -1.91 -11.10
C ASP A 135 15.91 -3.26 -10.59
N PRO A 136 16.04 -4.28 -11.47
CA PRO A 136 16.52 -5.60 -11.06
C PRO A 136 18.00 -5.60 -10.59
N ILE A 137 18.79 -4.60 -10.99
CA ILE A 137 20.18 -4.47 -10.53
C ILE A 137 20.29 -3.71 -9.20
N ALA A 138 19.29 -2.92 -8.82
CA ALA A 138 19.27 -2.23 -7.54
C ALA A 138 19.26 -3.23 -6.36
N ASN A 139 20.04 -2.91 -5.33
CA ASN A 139 20.09 -3.65 -4.06
C ASN A 139 19.75 -2.76 -2.85
N THR A 140 19.64 -1.46 -3.06
CA THR A 140 19.28 -0.48 -2.03
C THR A 140 18.17 0.42 -2.56
N ASN A 141 17.02 0.42 -1.87
CA ASN A 141 15.92 1.31 -2.21
C ASN A 141 16.32 2.76 -1.93
N ASP A 142 16.35 3.59 -2.97
CA ASP A 142 16.64 5.02 -2.86
C ASP A 142 15.38 5.89 -2.72
N GLY A 143 14.21 5.26 -2.61
CA GLY A 143 12.92 5.95 -2.50
C GLY A 143 12.38 6.41 -3.86
N SER A 144 13.01 6.04 -4.98
CA SER A 144 12.54 6.38 -6.32
C SER A 144 11.32 5.57 -6.77
N CYS A 145 10.90 4.53 -6.03
CA CYS A 145 9.80 3.65 -6.44
C CYS A 145 8.52 4.43 -6.79
N ASN A 146 8.07 4.24 -8.03
CA ASN A 146 6.87 4.84 -8.58
C ASN A 146 5.78 3.77 -8.68
N TYR A 147 4.64 4.04 -8.07
CA TYR A 147 3.48 3.17 -8.06
C TYR A 147 2.33 3.82 -8.80
N ASN A 148 1.48 2.98 -9.39
CA ASN A 148 0.21 3.40 -9.94
C ASN A 148 -0.63 4.11 -8.87
N SER A 149 -1.18 5.26 -9.21
CA SER A 149 -2.07 6.02 -8.35
C SER A 149 -3.52 5.88 -8.81
N PHE A 150 -4.42 5.69 -7.86
CA PHE A 150 -5.86 5.71 -8.08
C PHE A 150 -6.43 6.99 -7.48
N SER A 151 -7.22 7.74 -8.24
CA SER A 151 -8.00 8.86 -7.72
C SER A 151 -9.49 8.57 -7.85
N TYR A 152 -10.27 9.13 -6.93
CA TYR A 152 -11.73 9.03 -6.94
C TYR A 152 -12.29 10.40 -6.58
N ASP A 153 -13.17 10.92 -7.43
CA ASP A 153 -13.85 12.19 -7.20
C ASP A 153 -15.36 12.07 -7.52
N THR A 154 -16.17 13.00 -7.02
CA THR A 154 -17.60 13.07 -7.29
C THR A 154 -17.98 14.44 -7.81
N LEU A 155 -18.61 14.48 -8.99
CA LEU A 155 -18.98 15.73 -9.65
C LEU A 155 -20.48 15.74 -9.95
N VAL A 156 -21.15 16.79 -9.48
CA VAL A 156 -22.57 17.05 -9.77
C VAL A 156 -22.65 18.16 -10.81
N SER A 157 -23.38 17.92 -11.90
CA SER A 157 -23.61 18.94 -12.95
C SER A 157 -25.04 18.91 -13.46
N ASN A 158 -25.55 20.06 -13.85
CA ASN A 158 -26.83 20.22 -14.54
C ASN A 158 -26.66 20.43 -16.06
N ILE A 159 -25.43 20.51 -16.54
CA ILE A 159 -25.04 20.56 -17.96
C ILE A 159 -24.06 19.44 -18.30
N SER A 160 -24.00 19.07 -19.58
CA SER A 160 -23.05 18.07 -20.06
C SER A 160 -21.62 18.59 -19.95
N ILE A 161 -20.68 17.72 -19.58
CA ILE A 161 -19.27 18.07 -19.40
C ILE A 161 -18.36 17.21 -20.26
N ASN A 162 -17.19 17.71 -20.63
CA ASN A 162 -16.13 16.91 -21.25
C ASN A 162 -15.11 16.53 -20.17
N TRP A 163 -14.97 15.23 -19.91
CA TRP A 163 -14.01 14.68 -18.97
C TRP A 163 -13.08 13.71 -19.71
N ASN A 164 -11.79 14.07 -19.80
CA ASN A 164 -10.76 13.30 -20.50
C ASN A 164 -11.15 12.86 -21.93
N GLY A 165 -11.88 13.72 -22.66
CA GLY A 165 -12.33 13.45 -24.02
C GLY A 165 -13.71 12.76 -24.11
N LEU A 166 -14.29 12.33 -22.99
CA LEU A 166 -15.64 11.77 -22.93
C LEU A 166 -16.66 12.86 -22.61
N ILE A 167 -17.73 12.96 -23.40
CA ILE A 167 -18.84 13.88 -23.11
C ILE A 167 -19.84 13.17 -22.21
N LEU A 168 -19.92 13.59 -20.95
CA LEU A 168 -20.79 12.99 -19.94
C LEU A 168 -22.16 13.67 -19.95
N THR A 169 -23.20 12.89 -20.21
CA THR A 169 -24.61 13.33 -20.32
C THR A 169 -25.56 12.52 -19.43
N THR A 170 -25.04 11.50 -18.74
CA THR A 170 -25.82 10.59 -17.89
C THR A 170 -25.06 10.35 -16.61
N SER A 171 -25.77 10.27 -15.48
CA SER A 171 -25.17 9.90 -14.19
C SER A 171 -24.55 8.52 -14.27
N GLY A 172 -23.42 8.31 -13.59
CA GLY A 172 -22.74 7.03 -13.53
C GLY A 172 -21.28 7.16 -13.09
N ASP A 173 -20.65 6.01 -12.88
CA ASP A 173 -19.22 5.92 -12.59
C ASP A 173 -18.44 5.79 -13.89
N TYR A 174 -17.42 6.63 -14.05
CA TYR A 174 -16.54 6.68 -15.20
C TYR A 174 -15.10 6.46 -14.75
N SER A 175 -14.31 5.74 -15.54
CA SER A 175 -12.89 5.54 -15.29
C SER A 175 -12.08 5.78 -16.56
N VAL A 176 -10.90 6.36 -16.39
CA VAL A 176 -9.91 6.48 -17.46
C VAL A 176 -8.54 6.04 -16.96
N THR A 177 -7.84 5.31 -17.81
CA THR A 177 -6.45 4.91 -17.58
C THR A 177 -5.53 5.95 -18.20
N LEU A 178 -4.65 6.53 -17.39
CA LEU A 178 -3.67 7.54 -17.76
C LEU A 178 -2.29 6.90 -17.75
N TYR A 179 -1.58 6.98 -18.87
CA TYR A 179 -0.23 6.42 -18.99
C TYR A 179 0.81 7.52 -18.84
N ASN A 180 1.79 7.34 -17.96
CA ASN A 180 2.97 8.19 -17.97
C ASN A 180 3.97 7.73 -19.05
N SER A 181 5.03 8.52 -19.29
CA SER A 181 6.07 8.20 -20.29
C SER A 181 6.85 6.91 -20.02
N VAL A 182 6.72 6.33 -18.82
CA VAL A 182 7.35 5.07 -18.41
C VAL A 182 6.39 3.88 -18.56
N GLY A 183 5.12 4.13 -18.90
CA GLY A 183 4.11 3.09 -19.07
C GLY A 183 3.41 2.63 -17.78
N CYS A 184 3.61 3.32 -16.64
CA CYS A 184 2.71 3.15 -15.49
C CYS A 184 1.31 3.61 -15.88
N ASP A 185 0.30 2.88 -15.44
CA ASP A 185 -1.10 3.26 -15.54
C ASP A 185 -1.65 3.83 -14.22
N SER A 186 -2.00 5.11 -14.22
CA SER A 186 -2.86 5.68 -13.18
C SER A 186 -4.32 5.52 -13.60
N ILE A 187 -5.24 5.23 -12.69
CA ILE A 187 -6.68 5.18 -12.99
C ILE A 187 -7.37 6.33 -12.27
N ALA A 188 -7.98 7.23 -13.03
CA ALA A 188 -8.84 8.27 -12.50
C ALA A 188 -10.29 7.80 -12.55
N ASN A 189 -10.98 7.80 -11.40
CA ASN A 189 -12.38 7.43 -11.29
C ASN A 189 -13.23 8.66 -10.95
N LEU A 190 -14.39 8.77 -11.59
CA LEU A 190 -15.33 9.86 -11.40
C LEU A 190 -16.74 9.29 -11.23
N ASN A 191 -17.36 9.54 -10.09
CA ASN A 191 -18.81 9.42 -9.95
C ASN A 191 -19.46 10.71 -10.43
N PHE A 192 -20.09 10.67 -11.60
CA PHE A 192 -20.77 11.81 -12.20
C PHE A 192 -22.26 11.74 -11.91
N ILE A 193 -22.82 12.82 -11.37
CA ILE A 193 -24.25 12.96 -11.10
C ILE A 193 -24.81 14.06 -11.99
N PHE A 194 -25.58 13.65 -12.99
CA PHE A 194 -26.23 14.55 -13.93
C PHE A 194 -27.67 14.85 -13.51
N ASN A 195 -27.93 16.11 -13.13
CA ASN A 195 -29.24 16.61 -12.73
C ASN A 195 -29.73 17.67 -13.72
N PRO A 196 -30.20 17.27 -14.91
CA PRO A 196 -30.65 18.23 -15.91
C PRO A 196 -31.85 19.01 -15.36
N VAL A 197 -31.78 20.34 -15.46
CA VAL A 197 -32.95 21.17 -15.15
C VAL A 197 -33.98 20.91 -16.25
N SER A 198 -35.07 20.22 -15.89
CA SER A 198 -36.22 20.09 -16.79
C SER A 198 -36.79 21.49 -17.03
N ALA A 199 -37.14 21.76 -18.28
CA ALA A 199 -37.54 23.07 -18.80
C ALA A 199 -38.40 23.91 -17.84
N ILE A 200 -38.19 25.24 -17.87
CA ILE A 200 -39.12 26.21 -17.29
C ILE A 200 -40.48 25.96 -17.94
N ASN A 201 -41.38 25.29 -17.23
CA ASN A 201 -42.77 25.19 -17.63
C ASN A 201 -43.41 26.55 -17.34
N ASP A 202 -43.54 27.40 -18.36
CA ASP A 202 -44.48 28.51 -18.33
C ASP A 202 -45.88 27.91 -18.17
N PHE A 203 -46.40 27.93 -16.94
CA PHE A 203 -47.81 27.62 -16.66
C PHE A 203 -48.66 28.72 -17.30
N ASN A 204 -48.99 28.58 -18.58
CA ASN A 204 -50.09 29.30 -19.21
C ASN A 204 -51.41 28.78 -18.62
N ASN A 205 -51.72 29.24 -17.42
CA ASN A 205 -53.00 28.99 -16.77
C ASN A 205 -54.02 29.92 -17.44
N ASN A 206 -54.72 29.42 -18.48
CA ASN A 206 -55.71 30.20 -19.24
C ASN A 206 -56.97 30.62 -18.43
N GLN A 207 -56.98 30.44 -17.10
CA GLN A 207 -58.00 30.96 -16.21
C GLN A 207 -57.51 32.25 -15.55
N LYS A 208 -57.77 33.38 -16.22
CA LYS A 208 -57.59 34.70 -15.63
C LYS A 208 -58.79 35.08 -14.76
N THR A 209 -58.55 35.58 -13.56
CA THR A 209 -59.60 36.06 -12.65
C THR A 209 -59.71 37.58 -12.70
N LEU A 210 -60.95 38.09 -12.71
CA LEU A 210 -61.19 39.53 -12.77
C LEU A 210 -60.82 40.18 -11.43
N ILE A 211 -59.86 41.09 -11.44
CA ILE A 211 -59.49 41.87 -10.25
C ILE A 211 -60.38 43.09 -10.09
N LYS A 212 -60.51 43.92 -11.14
CA LYS A 212 -61.24 45.19 -11.05
C LYS A 212 -61.79 45.66 -12.37
N VAL A 213 -62.83 46.51 -12.29
CA VAL A 213 -63.41 47.21 -13.43
C VAL A 213 -63.25 48.71 -13.23
N VAL A 214 -62.66 49.38 -14.23
CA VAL A 214 -62.39 50.82 -14.17
C VAL A 214 -62.99 51.55 -15.37
N ASP A 215 -63.29 52.84 -15.20
CA ASP A 215 -63.68 53.73 -16.29
C ASP A 215 -62.47 54.14 -17.15
N VAL A 216 -62.71 54.95 -18.19
CA VAL A 216 -61.65 55.43 -19.10
C VAL A 216 -60.61 56.34 -18.42
N LEU A 217 -60.90 56.83 -17.21
CA LEU A 217 -59.98 57.62 -16.39
C LEU A 217 -59.25 56.77 -15.35
N GLY A 218 -59.49 55.45 -15.32
CA GLY A 218 -58.84 54.50 -14.42
C GLY A 218 -59.44 54.43 -13.02
N LYS A 219 -60.62 55.04 -12.80
CA LYS A 219 -61.32 54.98 -11.50
C LYS A 219 -62.17 53.71 -11.42
N GLU A 220 -62.08 53.01 -10.29
CA GLU A 220 -62.88 51.82 -10.04
C GLU A 220 -64.37 52.17 -10.01
N THR A 221 -65.17 51.41 -10.77
CA THR A 221 -66.58 51.70 -10.98
C THR A 221 -67.38 50.41 -11.11
N ASN A 222 -68.68 50.50 -10.80
CA ASN A 222 -69.62 49.42 -11.05
C ASN A 222 -69.96 49.34 -12.55
N ILE A 223 -70.41 48.16 -12.98
CA ILE A 223 -70.77 47.91 -14.38
C ILE A 223 -71.93 48.82 -14.80
N GLN A 224 -71.67 49.69 -15.76
CA GLN A 224 -72.62 50.63 -16.35
C GLN A 224 -72.81 50.34 -17.84
N LYS A 225 -74.02 50.56 -18.35
CA LYS A 225 -74.35 50.36 -19.78
C LYS A 225 -74.02 51.61 -20.60
N ASN A 226 -73.79 51.43 -21.90
CA ASN A 226 -73.45 52.46 -22.89
C ASN A 226 -72.20 53.30 -22.54
N CYS A 227 -71.31 52.78 -21.69
CA CYS A 227 -70.01 53.37 -21.40
C CYS A 227 -68.88 52.36 -21.64
N THR A 228 -67.67 52.87 -21.90
CA THR A 228 -66.47 52.04 -22.05
C THR A 228 -65.89 51.72 -20.68
N LEU A 229 -65.72 50.43 -20.42
CA LEU A 229 -65.13 49.90 -19.20
C LEU A 229 -63.89 49.05 -19.51
N TYR A 230 -62.91 49.08 -18.62
CA TYR A 230 -61.72 48.24 -18.68
C TYR A 230 -61.72 47.23 -17.54
N TYR A 231 -61.62 45.96 -17.90
CA TYR A 231 -61.59 44.79 -17.01
C TYR A 231 -60.14 44.36 -16.85
N ILE A 232 -59.60 44.46 -15.64
CA ILE A 232 -58.20 44.16 -15.35
C ILE A 232 -58.15 42.83 -14.62
N PHE A 233 -57.35 41.91 -15.14
CA PHE A 233 -57.22 40.55 -14.62
C PHE A 233 -55.91 40.36 -13.83
N ASP A 234 -55.85 39.29 -13.05
CA ASP A 234 -54.71 38.90 -12.21
C ASP A 234 -53.45 38.52 -12.99
N ASP A 235 -53.61 38.07 -14.22
CA ASP A 235 -52.52 37.84 -15.18
C ASP A 235 -51.96 39.15 -15.78
N GLY A 236 -52.48 40.31 -15.38
CA GLY A 236 -52.07 41.63 -15.88
C GLY A 236 -52.70 42.01 -17.22
N THR A 237 -53.52 41.14 -17.83
CA THR A 237 -54.24 41.48 -19.06
C THR A 237 -55.38 42.45 -18.78
N VAL A 238 -55.72 43.26 -19.78
CA VAL A 238 -56.80 44.25 -19.70
C VAL A 238 -57.73 44.10 -20.90
N GLU A 239 -59.03 43.93 -20.65
CA GLU A 239 -60.06 43.86 -21.68
C GLU A 239 -60.93 45.12 -21.67
N LYS A 240 -61.13 45.72 -22.84
CA LYS A 240 -62.08 46.82 -23.04
C LYS A 240 -63.46 46.25 -23.41
N LYS A 241 -64.52 46.63 -22.68
CA LYS A 241 -65.90 46.22 -22.96
C LYS A 241 -66.86 47.43 -22.96
N ILE A 242 -67.88 47.35 -23.81
CA ILE A 242 -69.02 48.28 -23.84
C ILE A 242 -70.27 47.40 -23.81
N ILE A 243 -71.08 47.57 -22.77
CA ILE A 243 -72.34 46.83 -22.64
C ILE A 243 -73.46 47.73 -23.17
N ILE A 244 -74.03 47.38 -24.32
CA ILE A 244 -75.10 48.14 -24.97
C ILE A 244 -76.46 47.54 -24.56
N GLU A 245 -77.53 48.34 -24.52
CA GLU A 245 -78.90 47.81 -24.43
C GLU A 245 -79.38 47.16 -25.74
#